data_AF-A0A3D4A9N8-F1
#
_entry.id   AF-A0A3D4A9N8-F1
#
_cell.length_a   1.000
_cell.length_b   1.000
_cell.length_c   1.000
_cell.angle_alpha   90.00
_cell.angle_beta   90.00
_cell.angle_gamma   90.00
#
_symmetry.space_group_name_H-M   'P 1'
#
loop_
_entity.id
_entity.type
_entity.pdbx_description
1 polymer ?
#
loop_
_entity_poly.entity_id
_entity_poly.type
_entity_poly.pdbx_seq_one_letter_code
_entity_poly.pdbx_strand_id
1 'polypeptide(L)'
;MPWWKYIANRFLTLVENIFFGAKLSEYHSGYRAYARSLLEKLPFESNSDDFVFDNQILAQVIWLGCAIGEVTCPARYLPEASSIDFWRSVRYGLGCLMTALRFRLARCGLVRPLA
;
A
#
# COMPACT_ATOMS: atom_id res chain seq x y z
N MET A 1 15.68 9.53 4.31
CA MET A 1 14.62 9.94 3.36
C MET A 1 14.46 11.46 3.36
N PRO A 2 14.17 12.12 2.23
CA PRO A 2 13.78 13.53 2.20
C PRO A 2 12.55 13.82 3.06
N TRP A 3 12.52 14.97 3.75
CA TRP A 3 11.46 15.33 4.70
C TRP A 3 10.07 15.40 4.06
N TRP A 4 9.97 15.86 2.81
CA TRP A 4 8.69 15.98 2.10
C TRP A 4 8.07 14.60 1.81
N LYS A 5 8.90 13.59 1.49
CA LYS A 5 8.43 12.21 1.33
C LYS A 5 7.93 11.64 2.64
N TYR A 6 8.58 11.99 3.75
CA TYR A 6 8.16 11.54 5.08
C TYR A 6 6.77 12.08 5.42
N ILE A 7 6.54 13.38 5.23
CA ILE A 7 5.22 13.98 5.46
C ILE A 7 4.17 13.37 4.52
N ALA A 8 4.50 13.20 3.23
CA ALA A 8 3.60 12.58 2.26
C ALA A 8 3.22 11.14 2.66
N ASN A 9 4.18 10.30 3.04
CA ASN A 9 3.92 8.93 3.49
C ASN A 9 3.00 8.91 4.72
N ARG A 10 3.22 9.79 5.70
CA ARG A 10 2.37 9.89 6.89
C ARG A 10 0.95 10.31 6.54
N PHE A 11 0.80 11.27 5.63
CA PHE A 11 -0.51 11.70 5.13
C PHE A 11 -1.24 10.58 4.38
N LEU A 12 -0.56 9.92 3.43
CA LEU A 12 -1.13 8.82 2.65
C LEU A 12 -1.56 7.67 3.58
N THR A 13 -0.69 7.27 4.50
CA THR A 13 -0.98 6.23 5.50
C THR A 13 -2.22 6.57 6.34
N LEU A 14 -2.41 7.84 6.73
CA LEU A 14 -3.61 8.27 7.45
C LEU A 14 -4.87 8.07 6.60
N VAL A 15 -4.85 8.56 5.36
CA VAL A 15 -5.99 8.44 4.45
C VAL A 15 -6.31 6.97 4.17
N GLU A 16 -5.29 6.16 3.88
CA GLU A 16 -5.44 4.73 3.63
C GLU A 16 -6.04 3.99 4.83
N ASN A 17 -5.57 4.25 6.05
CA ASN A 17 -6.17 3.70 7.26
C ASN A 17 -7.66 4.03 7.37
N ILE A 18 -8.06 5.28 7.08
CA ILE A 18 -9.46 5.71 7.10
C ILE A 18 -10.28 4.95 6.03
N PHE A 19 -9.75 4.80 4.82
CA PHE A 19 -10.48 4.21 3.70
C PHE A 19 -10.54 2.68 3.77
N PHE A 20 -9.45 2.03 4.17
CA PHE A 20 -9.39 0.59 4.37
C PHE A 20 -10.08 0.15 5.67
N GLY A 21 -10.17 1.03 6.67
CA GLY A 21 -10.65 0.66 8.01
C GLY A 21 -9.63 -0.19 8.77
N ALA A 22 -8.35 -0.03 8.45
CA ALA A 22 -7.22 -0.71 9.10
C ALA A 22 -6.40 0.28 9.93
N LYS A 23 -5.42 -0.23 10.67
CA LYS A 23 -4.52 0.57 11.52
C LYS A 23 -3.08 0.08 11.37
N LEU A 24 -2.48 0.35 10.22
CA LEU A 24 -1.07 0.10 9.96
C LEU A 24 -0.24 1.35 10.21
N SER A 25 1.01 1.17 10.61
CA SER A 25 1.97 2.24 10.88
C SER A 25 2.51 2.90 9.60
N GLU A 26 2.61 2.13 8.51
CA GLU A 26 3.00 2.57 7.16
C GLU A 26 2.54 1.57 6.07
N TYR A 27 2.07 2.07 4.93
CA TYR A 27 1.68 1.26 3.76
C TYR A 27 2.77 1.18 2.67
N HIS A 28 3.85 1.95 2.81
CA HIS A 28 4.82 2.21 1.74
C HIS A 28 6.12 1.41 1.84
N SER A 29 6.24 0.54 2.86
CA SER A 29 7.37 -0.39 2.96
C SER A 29 7.22 -1.52 1.94
N GLY A 30 8.25 -1.75 1.13
CA GLY A 30 8.36 -2.92 0.26
C GLY A 30 8.91 -4.18 0.97
N TYR A 31 9.30 -4.08 2.24
CA TYR A 31 9.86 -5.22 2.97
C TYR A 31 8.77 -5.98 3.72
N ARG A 32 8.34 -7.12 3.16
CA ARG A 32 7.18 -7.89 3.62
C ARG A 32 7.39 -9.39 3.47
N ALA A 33 6.72 -10.16 4.32
CA ALA A 33 6.65 -11.62 4.23
C ALA A 33 5.19 -12.05 4.13
N TYR A 34 4.91 -13.01 3.26
CA TYR A 34 3.56 -13.53 3.02
C TYR A 34 3.53 -15.04 3.24
N ALA A 35 2.44 -15.54 3.80
CA ALA A 35 2.17 -16.97 3.78
C ALA A 35 1.88 -17.42 2.34
N ARG A 36 2.40 -18.58 1.94
CA ARG A 36 2.12 -19.17 0.62
C ARG A 36 0.62 -19.27 0.35
N SER A 37 -0.15 -19.75 1.33
CA SER A 37 -1.60 -19.93 1.22
C SER A 37 -2.38 -18.62 1.07
N LEU A 38 -1.79 -17.48 1.43
CA LEU A 38 -2.34 -16.15 1.16
C LEU A 38 -2.09 -15.77 -0.30
N LEU A 39 -0.86 -15.93 -0.79
CA LEU A 39 -0.50 -15.62 -2.18
C LEU A 39 -1.33 -16.43 -3.18
N GLU A 40 -1.59 -17.71 -2.91
CA GLU A 40 -2.43 -18.57 -3.77
C GLU A 40 -3.90 -18.11 -3.86
N LYS A 41 -4.37 -17.24 -2.96
CA LYS A 41 -5.72 -16.68 -2.96
C LYS A 41 -5.79 -15.26 -3.52
N LEU A 42 -4.66 -14.56 -3.57
CA LEU A 42 -4.58 -13.19 -4.04
C LEU A 42 -4.43 -13.19 -5.57
N PRO A 43 -5.31 -12.53 -6.32
CA PRO A 43 -5.15 -12.38 -7.76
C PRO A 43 -4.23 -11.18 -8.07
N PHE A 44 -3.03 -11.23 -7.49
CA PHE A 44 -2.04 -10.16 -7.61
C PHE A 44 -1.50 -9.97 -9.03
N GLU A 45 -1.67 -10.97 -9.91
CA GLU A 45 -1.36 -10.87 -11.35
C GLU A 45 -2.19 -9.79 -12.06
N SER A 46 -3.30 -9.34 -11.46
CA SER A 46 -4.12 -8.24 -11.99
C SER A 46 -3.71 -6.85 -11.49
N ASN A 47 -2.71 -6.80 -10.59
CA ASN A 47 -2.20 -5.55 -10.04
C ASN A 47 -1.27 -4.85 -11.06
N SER A 48 -0.91 -3.61 -10.76
CA SER A 48 0.00 -2.83 -11.59
C SER A 48 1.43 -3.40 -11.54
N ASP A 49 2.15 -3.31 -12.66
CA ASP A 49 3.60 -3.63 -12.71
C ASP A 49 4.52 -2.49 -12.17
N ASP A 50 3.95 -1.44 -11.58
CA ASP A 50 4.69 -0.28 -11.05
C ASP A 50 4.52 -0.21 -9.52
N PHE A 51 5.13 0.78 -8.87
CA PHE A 51 5.22 0.90 -7.40
C PHE A 51 3.90 0.80 -6.62
N VAL A 52 2.74 1.05 -7.24
CA VAL A 52 1.43 0.93 -6.58
C VAL A 52 1.03 -0.52 -6.30
N PHE A 53 1.71 -1.51 -6.90
CA PHE A 53 1.49 -2.94 -6.67
C PHE A 53 1.36 -3.30 -5.18
N ASP A 54 2.33 -2.86 -4.37
CA ASP A 54 2.37 -3.15 -2.94
C ASP A 54 1.14 -2.61 -2.20
N ASN A 55 0.60 -1.48 -2.65
CA ASN A 55 -0.60 -0.89 -2.09
C ASN A 55 -1.84 -1.74 -2.40
N GLN A 56 -1.94 -2.20 -3.65
CA GLN A 56 -3.03 -3.05 -4.12
C GLN A 56 -3.04 -4.42 -3.41
N ILE A 57 -1.87 -5.01 -3.20
CA ILE A 57 -1.73 -6.23 -2.38
C ILE A 57 -2.31 -6.01 -0.97
N LEU A 58 -1.91 -4.93 -0.27
CA LEU A 58 -2.44 -4.68 1.08
C LEU A 58 -3.95 -4.48 1.07
N ALA A 59 -4.47 -3.75 0.09
CA ALA A 59 -5.91 -3.58 -0.08
C ALA A 59 -6.62 -4.95 -0.24
N GLN A 60 -6.08 -5.86 -1.05
CA GLN A 60 -6.63 -7.21 -1.21
C GLN A 60 -6.51 -8.06 0.08
N VAL A 61 -5.37 -8.00 0.78
CA VAL A 61 -5.17 -8.71 2.06
C VAL A 61 -6.18 -8.24 3.12
N ILE A 62 -6.40 -6.92 3.22
CA ILE A 62 -7.39 -6.32 4.11
C ILE A 62 -8.81 -6.70 3.66
N TRP A 63 -9.07 -6.75 2.35
CA TRP A 63 -10.37 -7.17 1.82
C TRP A 63 -10.72 -8.60 2.24
N LEU A 64 -9.74 -9.51 2.20
CA LEU A 64 -9.88 -10.89 2.66
C LEU A 64 -9.96 -11.03 4.19
N GLY A 65 -9.82 -9.93 4.95
CA GLY A 65 -9.87 -9.95 6.41
C GLY A 65 -8.70 -10.70 7.06
N CYS A 66 -7.58 -10.81 6.36
CA CYS A 66 -6.40 -11.49 6.86
C CYS A 66 -5.69 -10.66 7.94
N ALA A 67 -5.12 -11.33 8.94
CA ALA A 67 -4.34 -10.67 9.98
C ALA A 67 -3.03 -10.11 9.42
N ILE A 68 -2.68 -8.89 9.82
CA ILE A 68 -1.43 -8.23 9.45
C ILE A 68 -0.67 -7.91 10.73
N GLY A 69 0.59 -8.34 10.80
CA GLY A 69 1.52 -8.01 11.88
C GLY A 69 2.60 -7.05 11.38
N GLU A 70 3.01 -6.11 12.22
CA GLU A 70 4.10 -5.18 11.94
C GLU A 70 5.28 -5.48 12.87
N VAL A 71 6.46 -5.61 12.29
CA VAL A 71 7.72 -5.81 13.02
C VAL A 71 8.59 -4.57 12.80
N THR A 72 9.07 -3.97 13.89
CA THR A 72 9.94 -2.80 13.80
C THR A 72 11.24 -3.17 13.08
N CYS A 73 11.52 -2.49 11.97
CA CYS A 73 12.77 -2.61 11.22
C CYS A 73 13.36 -1.20 11.02
N PRO A 74 14.44 -0.83 11.73
CA PRO A 74 15.03 0.50 11.60
C PRO A 74 15.68 0.65 10.20
N ALA A 75 15.08 1.51 9.38
CA ALA A 75 15.58 1.78 8.03
C ALA A 75 16.90 2.56 8.07
N ARG A 76 17.93 2.03 7.40
CA ARG A 76 19.19 2.76 7.13
C ARG A 76 19.16 3.29 5.70
N TYR A 77 19.01 4.61 5.56
CA TYR A 77 19.13 5.27 4.25
C TYR A 77 20.61 5.49 3.96
N LEU A 78 21.17 4.63 3.12
CA LEU A 78 22.52 4.77 2.60
C LEU A 78 22.52 5.69 1.37
N PRO A 79 23.61 6.43 1.08
CA PRO A 79 23.72 7.27 -0.12
C PRO A 79 23.46 6.51 -1.43
N GLU A 80 23.76 5.21 -1.45
CA GLU A 80 23.59 4.31 -2.59
C GLU A 80 22.14 3.80 -2.73
N ALA A 81 21.25 4.14 -1.80
CA ALA A 81 19.87 3.69 -1.83
C ALA A 81 19.09 4.33 -2.99
N SER A 82 18.52 3.48 -3.85
CA SER A 82 17.63 3.91 -4.91
C SER A 82 16.43 4.66 -4.34
N SER A 83 16.13 5.82 -4.93
CA SER A 83 15.00 6.65 -4.57
C SER A 83 14.13 6.90 -5.80
N ILE A 84 12.82 6.71 -5.64
CA ILE A 84 11.83 7.12 -6.64
C ILE A 84 11.96 8.62 -6.94
N ASP A 85 11.94 8.99 -8.22
CA ASP A 85 11.97 10.39 -8.63
C ASP A 85 10.68 11.13 -8.23
N PHE A 86 10.67 12.46 -8.34
CA PHE A 86 9.54 13.27 -7.88
C PHE A 86 8.24 12.94 -8.62
N TRP A 87 8.27 12.86 -9.96
CA TRP A 87 7.06 12.63 -10.76
C TRP A 87 6.49 11.23 -10.56
N ARG A 88 7.34 10.22 -10.42
CA ARG A 88 6.94 8.87 -10.02
C ARG A 88 6.40 8.85 -8.59
N SER A 89 6.95 9.64 -7.67
CA SER A 89 6.41 9.77 -6.30
C SER A 89 4.98 10.33 -6.31
N VAL A 90 4.71 11.34 -7.14
CA VAL A 90 3.37 11.94 -7.28
C VAL A 90 2.39 10.92 -7.88
N ARG A 91 2.77 10.25 -8.97
CA ARG A 91 1.94 9.19 -9.59
C ARG A 91 1.65 8.06 -8.60
N TYR A 92 2.65 7.63 -7.84
CA TYR A 92 2.52 6.63 -6.80
C TYR A 92 1.51 7.07 -5.72
N GLY A 93 1.66 8.29 -5.18
CA GLY A 93 0.76 8.81 -4.14
C GLY A 93 -0.69 8.89 -4.62
N LEU A 94 -0.93 9.39 -5.84
CA LEU A 94 -2.27 9.40 -6.45
C LEU A 94 -2.81 7.98 -6.67
N GLY A 95 -1.96 7.04 -7.06
CA GLY A 95 -2.31 5.63 -7.21
C GLY A 95 -2.76 4.99 -5.89
N CYS A 96 -2.08 5.29 -4.78
CA CYS A 96 -2.47 4.81 -3.44
C CYS A 96 -3.85 5.38 -3.03
N LEU A 97 -4.06 6.69 -3.23
CA LEU A 97 -5.34 7.33 -2.95
C LEU A 97 -6.49 6.74 -3.79
N MET A 98 -6.24 6.49 -5.08
CA MET A 98 -7.24 5.88 -5.97
C MET A 98 -7.56 4.44 -5.53
N THR A 99 -6.56 3.67 -5.12
CA THR A 99 -6.72 2.31 -4.61
C THR A 99 -7.57 2.31 -3.34
N ALA A 100 -7.25 3.20 -2.40
CA ALA A 100 -8.01 3.38 -1.16
C ALA A 100 -9.47 3.81 -1.40
N LEU A 101 -9.68 4.79 -2.29
CA LEU A 101 -11.01 5.23 -2.69
C LEU A 101 -11.81 4.09 -3.31
N ARG A 102 -11.23 3.37 -4.27
CA ARG A 102 -11.89 2.24 -4.92
C ARG A 102 -12.24 1.13 -3.94
N PHE A 103 -11.34 0.82 -3.00
CA PHE A 103 -11.63 -0.13 -1.93
C PHE A 103 -12.85 0.30 -1.12
N ARG A 104 -12.90 1.56 -0.66
CA ARG A 104 -14.03 2.07 0.13
C ARG A 104 -15.34 2.04 -0.66
N LEU A 105 -15.31 2.48 -1.92
CA LEU A 105 -16.49 2.43 -2.80
C LEU A 105 -16.97 0.98 -3.01
N ALA A 106 -16.05 0.02 -3.15
CA ALA A 106 -16.39 -1.39 -3.27
C ALA A 106 -17.01 -1.95 -1.98
N ARG A 107 -16.48 -1.55 -0.80
CA ARG A 107 -17.09 -1.90 0.50
C ARG A 107 -18.50 -1.33 0.65
N CYS A 108 -18.79 -0.18 0.02
CA CYS A 108 -20.12 0.42 -0.02
C CYS A 108 -21.04 -0.16 -1.11
N GLY A 109 -20.56 -1.13 -1.92
CA GLY A 109 -21.34 -1.73 -3.01
C GLY A 109 -21.48 -0.86 -4.26
N LEU A 110 -20.74 0.25 -4.37
CA LEU A 110 -20.84 1.20 -5.48
C LEU A 110 -20.00 0.81 -6.71
N VAL A 111 -18.92 0.04 -6.50
CA VAL A 111 -18.05 -0.47 -7.56
C VAL A 111 -17.66 -1.92 -7.28
N ARG A 112 -17.13 -2.61 -8.29
CA ARG A 112 -16.57 -3.94 -8.08
C ARG A 112 -15.29 -3.87 -7.22
N PRO A 113 -15.05 -4.87 -6.35
CA PRO A 113 -13.80 -4.97 -5.61
C PRO A 113 -12.58 -4.90 -6.53
N LEU A 114 -11.44 -4.50 -5.95
CA LEU A 114 -10.15 -4.79 -6.58
C LEU A 114 -10.12 -6.31 -6.75
N ALA A 115 -9.87 -6.76 -7.99
CA ALA A 115 -9.85 -8.17 -8.33
C ALA A 115 -8.96 -8.87 -7.31
#